data_AF-A0A1I7SJY0-F1
#
_entry.id   AF-A0A1I7SJY0-F1
#
_cell.length_a   1.000
_cell.length_b   1.000
_cell.length_c   1.000
_cell.angle_alpha   90.00
_cell.angle_beta   90.00
_cell.angle_gamma   90.00
#
_symmetry.space_group_name_H-M   'P 1'
#
loop_
_entity.id
_entity.type
_entity.pdbx_description
1 polymer ?
#
loop_
_entity_poly.entity_id
_entity_poly.type
_entity_poly.pdbx_seq_one_letter_code
_entity_poly.pdbx_strand_id
1 'polypeptide(L)'
;MGIFRLEILTTYFSDAVIGGFSTGAACHVFVTQIRNYLGLPKQPSHHGFGMAFLKLRDLALNLNQTNLITLTFATSCLIILVFGKFWINPYLKRTYKLNVPVPFELIMLITGATISNLMDFRGNYGMLVVGTLPSQ
;
A
#
# COMPACT_ATOMS: atom_id res chain seq x y z
N MET A 1 23.82 -1.09 17.80
CA MET A 1 24.77 -0.67 16.74
C MET A 1 26.15 -0.27 17.29
N GLY A 2 26.25 0.49 18.39
CA GLY A 2 27.55 1.03 18.85
C GLY A 2 28.54 0.06 19.53
N ILE A 3 28.08 -1.02 20.20
CA ILE A 3 28.97 -1.88 21.01
C ILE A 3 29.66 -2.98 20.17
N PHE A 4 28.99 -3.47 19.12
CA PHE A 4 29.46 -4.63 18.34
C PHE A 4 30.18 -4.27 17.03
N ARG A 5 30.47 -2.99 16.76
CA ARG A 5 31.06 -2.52 15.47
C ARG A 5 30.41 -3.16 14.23
N LEU A 6 29.07 -3.28 14.25
CA LEU A 6 28.28 -3.82 13.14
C LEU A 6 28.35 -2.96 11.87
N GLU A 7 28.98 -1.77 11.93
CA GLU A 7 29.32 -0.93 10.77
C GLU A 7 30.15 -1.69 9.71
N ILE A 8 31.00 -2.62 10.15
CA ILE A 8 31.77 -3.48 9.23
C ILE A 8 30.81 -4.41 8.47
N LEU A 9 29.79 -4.95 9.15
CA LEU A 9 28.81 -5.88 8.56
C LEU A 9 27.86 -5.19 7.57
N THR A 10 27.48 -3.93 7.82
CA THR A 10 26.70 -3.12 6.87
C THR A 10 27.52 -2.76 5.62
N THR A 11 28.83 -2.59 5.75
CA THR A 11 29.74 -2.44 4.59
C THR A 11 29.88 -3.75 3.79
N TYR A 12 29.71 -4.91 4.44
CA TYR A 12 29.73 -6.23 3.79
C TYR A 12 28.46 -6.55 2.98
N PHE A 13 27.34 -5.88 3.26
CA PHE A 13 26.18 -5.94 2.37
C PHE A 13 26.46 -5.08 1.14
N SER A 14 26.85 -5.70 0.04
CA SER A 14 26.97 -5.03 -1.25
C SER A 14 25.66 -4.31 -1.59
N ASP A 15 25.75 -3.19 -2.31
CA ASP A 15 24.59 -2.50 -2.90
C ASP A 15 23.66 -3.47 -3.66
N ALA A 16 24.24 -4.53 -4.24
CA ALA A 16 23.50 -5.60 -4.91
C ALA A 16 22.60 -6.40 -3.95
N VAL A 17 23.05 -6.69 -2.72
CA VAL A 17 22.25 -7.43 -1.72
C VAL A 17 21.14 -6.56 -1.16
N ILE A 18 21.41 -5.27 -0.90
CA ILE A 18 20.41 -4.30 -0.44
C ILE A 18 19.35 -4.09 -1.54
N GLY A 19 19.78 -3.93 -2.79
CA GLY A 19 18.90 -3.80 -3.95
C GLY A 19 18.04 -5.05 -4.17
N GLY A 20 18.64 -6.25 -4.09
CA GLY A 20 17.93 -7.52 -4.20
C GLY A 20 16.91 -7.72 -3.08
N PHE A 21 17.29 -7.43 -1.84
CA PHE A 21 16.38 -7.51 -0.68
C PHE A 21 15.22 -6.51 -0.80
N SER A 22 15.49 -5.26 -1.13
CA SER A 22 14.48 -4.21 -1.30
C SER A 22 13.49 -4.56 -2.42
N THR A 23 14.00 -5.05 -3.55
CA THR A 23 13.16 -5.50 -4.68
C THR A 23 12.30 -6.70 -4.28
N GLY A 24 12.88 -7.69 -3.59
CA GLY A 24 12.14 -8.84 -3.07
C GLY A 24 11.04 -8.44 -2.08
N ALA A 25 11.33 -7.50 -1.17
CA ALA A 25 10.36 -6.95 -0.24
C ALA A 25 9.24 -6.18 -0.97
N ALA A 26 9.58 -5.37 -1.99
CA ALA A 26 8.62 -4.65 -2.82
C ALA A 26 7.67 -5.61 -3.56
N CYS A 27 8.21 -6.67 -4.18
CA CYS A 27 7.39 -7.72 -4.81
C CYS A 27 6.48 -8.42 -3.78
N HIS A 28 6.98 -8.73 -2.59
CA HIS A 28 6.18 -9.33 -1.54
C HIS A 28 5.03 -8.41 -1.08
N VAL A 29 5.30 -7.12 -0.88
CA VAL A 29 4.27 -6.12 -0.54
C VAL A 29 3.26 -5.98 -1.68
N PHE A 30 3.70 -5.98 -2.94
CA PHE A 30 2.80 -5.92 -4.08
C PHE A 30 1.80 -7.10 -4.09
N VAL A 31 2.30 -8.33 -3.89
CA VAL A 31 1.47 -9.54 -3.81
C VAL A 31 0.47 -9.50 -2.65
N THR A 32 0.84 -8.91 -1.50
CA THR A 32 -0.09 -8.82 -0.38
C THR A 32 -1.13 -7.71 -0.56
N GLN A 33 -0.81 -6.64 -1.28
CA GLN A 33 -1.69 -5.49 -1.47
C GLN A 33 -2.68 -5.66 -2.63
N ILE A 34 -2.33 -6.39 -3.69
CA ILE A 34 -3.22 -6.59 -4.85
C ILE A 34 -4.57 -7.22 -4.45
N ARG A 35 -4.59 -8.06 -3.41
CA ARG A 35 -5.81 -8.64 -2.86
C ARG A 35 -6.76 -7.58 -2.32
N ASN A 36 -6.23 -6.62 -1.56
CA ASN A 36 -6.99 -5.50 -1.00
C ASN A 36 -7.46 -4.57 -2.13
N TYR A 37 -6.62 -4.36 -3.14
CA TYR A 37 -6.95 -3.57 -4.32
C TYR A 37 -8.15 -4.15 -5.12
N LEU A 38 -8.23 -5.48 -5.22
CA LEU A 38 -9.36 -6.20 -5.84
C LEU A 38 -10.60 -6.32 -4.91
N GLY A 39 -10.49 -5.89 -3.65
CA GLY A 39 -11.60 -5.95 -2.70
C GLY A 39 -12.03 -7.36 -2.30
N LEU A 40 -11.13 -8.34 -2.39
CA LEU A 40 -11.45 -9.72 -2.04
C LEU A 40 -11.61 -9.90 -0.52
N PRO A 41 -12.58 -10.72 -0.06
CA PRO A 41 -12.82 -10.97 1.36
C PRO A 41 -11.59 -11.54 2.07
N LYS A 42 -11.51 -11.27 3.38
CA LYS A 42 -10.34 -11.59 4.19
C LYS A 42 -10.20 -13.11 4.40
N GLN A 43 -9.41 -13.78 3.56
CA GLN A 43 -9.02 -15.18 3.78
C GLN A 43 -8.04 -15.31 4.96
N PRO A 44 -8.06 -16.42 5.74
CA PRO A 44 -7.13 -16.64 6.84
C PRO A 44 -5.68 -16.45 6.37
N SER A 45 -4.88 -15.76 7.19
CA SER A 45 -3.45 -15.63 6.90
C SER A 45 -2.82 -17.01 6.94
N HIS A 46 -2.45 -17.53 5.77
CA HIS A 46 -1.44 -18.59 5.69
C HIS A 46 -0.15 -18.04 6.33
N HIS A 47 0.41 -18.78 7.28
CA HIS A 47 1.70 -18.49 7.94
C HIS A 47 2.66 -19.66 7.65
N GLY A 48 3.82 -19.41 7.05
CA GLY A 48 4.84 -20.43 6.76
C GLY A 48 5.85 -20.06 5.66
N PHE A 49 6.74 -20.98 5.28
CA PHE A 49 7.61 -20.82 4.11
C PHE A 49 6.78 -20.92 2.81
N GLY A 50 7.00 -20.03 1.83
CA GLY A 50 6.27 -20.07 0.55
C GLY A 50 4.88 -19.40 0.53
N MET A 51 4.52 -18.59 1.54
CA MET A 51 3.19 -17.95 1.60
C MET A 51 2.88 -17.07 0.38
N ALA A 52 3.89 -16.46 -0.24
CA ALA A 52 3.70 -15.59 -1.40
C ALA A 52 3.06 -16.37 -2.57
N PHE A 53 3.53 -17.58 -2.83
CA PHE A 53 2.98 -18.46 -3.87
C PHE A 53 1.57 -18.95 -3.52
N LEU A 54 1.33 -19.32 -2.26
CA LEU A 54 -0.01 -19.72 -1.80
C LEU A 54 -1.01 -18.57 -1.93
N LYS A 55 -0.62 -17.34 -1.53
CA LYS A 55 -1.43 -16.13 -1.71
C LYS A 55 -1.70 -15.83 -3.17
N LEU A 56 -0.71 -15.99 -4.06
CA LEU A 56 -0.89 -15.82 -5.51
C LEU A 56 -1.88 -16.85 -6.09
N ARG A 57 -1.79 -18.11 -5.67
CA ARG A 57 -2.73 -19.15 -6.08
C ARG A 57 -4.15 -18.84 -5.60
N ASP A 58 -4.29 -18.49 -4.32
CA ASP A 58 -5.58 -18.12 -3.74
C ASP A 58 -6.18 -16.89 -4.43
N LEU A 59 -5.33 -15.90 -4.76
CA LEU A 59 -5.72 -14.73 -5.53
C LEU A 59 -6.31 -15.15 -6.88
N ALA A 60 -5.58 -15.99 -7.64
CA ALA A 60 -6.00 -16.45 -8.97
C ALA A 60 -7.33 -17.21 -8.94
N LEU A 61 -7.55 -18.04 -7.92
CA LEU A 61 -8.79 -18.81 -7.75
C LEU A 61 -9.99 -17.93 -7.36
N ASN A 62 -9.76 -16.86 -6.59
CA ASN A 62 -10.81 -15.98 -6.09
C ASN A 62 -11.02 -14.71 -6.94
N LEU A 63 -10.35 -14.56 -8.09
CA LEU A 63 -10.51 -13.39 -8.97
C LEU A 63 -11.97 -13.13 -9.36
N ASN A 64 -12.80 -14.17 -9.44
CA ASN A 64 -14.21 -14.04 -9.78
C ASN A 64 -15.06 -13.38 -8.67
N GLN A 65 -14.56 -13.30 -7.43
CA GLN A 65 -15.24 -12.65 -6.30
C GLN A 65 -14.82 -11.18 -6.10
N THR A 66 -14.14 -10.60 -7.09
CA THR A 66 -13.63 -9.22 -7.05
C THR A 66 -14.78 -8.22 -6.92
N ASN A 67 -14.66 -7.26 -5.99
CA ASN A 67 -15.61 -6.15 -5.89
C ASN A 67 -15.19 -5.03 -6.85
N LEU A 68 -15.96 -4.85 -7.93
CA LEU A 68 -15.70 -3.85 -8.97
C LEU A 68 -15.75 -2.41 -8.43
N ILE A 69 -16.56 -2.15 -7.40
CA ILE A 69 -16.64 -0.81 -6.78
C ILE A 69 -15.35 -0.52 -6.01
N THR A 70 -14.85 -1.49 -5.23
CA THR A 70 -13.55 -1.35 -4.55
C THR A 70 -12.42 -1.14 -5.56
N LEU A 71 -12.43 -1.88 -6.67
CA LEU A 71 -11.42 -1.78 -7.72
C LEU A 71 -11.41 -0.39 -8.36
N THR A 72 -12.57 0.13 -8.74
CA THR A 72 -12.69 1.47 -9.36
C THR A 72 -12.28 2.58 -8.39
N PHE A 73 -12.68 2.48 -7.11
CA PHE A 73 -12.27 3.41 -6.07
C PHE A 73 -10.75 3.35 -5.80
N ALA A 74 -10.18 2.16 -5.67
CA ALA A 74 -8.74 2.00 -5.47
C ALA A 74 -7.93 2.53 -6.66
N THR A 75 -8.42 2.31 -7.88
CA THR A 75 -7.82 2.83 -9.12
C THR A 75 -7.88 4.36 -9.18
N SER A 76 -9.01 4.97 -8.82
CA SER A 76 -9.13 6.43 -8.80
C SER A 76 -8.18 7.06 -7.77
N CYS A 77 -8.10 6.48 -6.56
CA CYS A 77 -7.14 6.88 -5.54
C CYS A 77 -5.69 6.78 -6.03
N LEU A 78 -5.34 5.69 -6.72
CA LEU A 78 -3.99 5.49 -7.27
C LEU A 78 -3.66 6.55 -8.33
N ILE A 79 -4.57 6.84 -9.25
CA ILE A 79 -4.40 7.89 -10.27
C ILE A 79 -4.18 9.25 -9.61
N ILE A 80 -5.02 9.62 -8.64
CA ILE A 80 -4.92 10.90 -7.93
C ILE A 80 -3.58 11.00 -7.19
N LEU A 81 -3.14 9.92 -6.53
CA LEU A 81 -1.88 9.91 -5.78
C LEU A 81 -0.65 10.02 -6.70
N VAL A 82 -0.63 9.27 -7.80
CA VAL A 82 0.43 9.35 -8.81
C VAL A 82 0.48 10.75 -9.41
N PHE A 83 -0.68 11.29 -9.79
CA PHE A 83 -0.78 12.64 -10.34
C PHE A 83 -0.32 13.71 -9.32
N GLY A 84 -0.70 13.57 -8.05
CA GLY A 84 -0.26 14.45 -6.97
C GLY A 84 1.25 14.43 -6.77
N LYS A 85 1.86 13.25 -6.73
CA LYS A 85 3.32 13.11 -6.56
C LYS A 85 4.11 13.60 -7.78
N PHE A 86 3.69 13.25 -9.00
CA PHE A 86 4.47 13.55 -10.21
C PHE A 86 4.23 14.94 -10.77
N TRP A 87 3.02 15.48 -10.67
CA TRP A 87 2.67 16.77 -11.26
C TRP A 87 2.61 17.88 -10.22
N ILE A 88 1.87 17.64 -9.13
CA ILE A 88 1.61 18.68 -8.13
C ILE A 88 2.87 18.94 -7.28
N ASN A 89 3.60 17.91 -6.86
CA ASN A 89 4.79 18.08 -6.02
C ASN A 89 5.90 18.95 -6.69
N PRO A 90 6.33 18.69 -7.95
CA PRO A 90 7.31 19.57 -8.60
C PRO A 90 6.72 20.94 -8.94
N TYR A 91 5.43 21.04 -9.24
CA TYR A 91 4.77 22.32 -9.49
C TYR A 91 4.74 23.19 -8.22
N LEU A 92 4.40 22.63 -7.06
CA LEU A 92 4.43 23.34 -5.77
C LEU A 92 5.86 23.70 -5.37
N LYS A 93 6.82 22.80 -5.56
CA LYS A 93 8.23 23.09 -5.30
C LYS A 93 8.72 24.26 -6.15
N ARG A 94 8.30 24.33 -7.43
CA ARG A 94 8.67 25.43 -8.34
C ARG A 94 7.95 26.74 -8.03
N THR A 95 6.67 26.69 -7.69
CA THR A 95 5.82 27.87 -7.51
C THR A 95 5.96 28.49 -6.12
N TYR A 96 5.99 27.66 -5.07
CA TYR A 96 6.00 28.10 -3.67
C TYR A 96 7.37 27.98 -3.00
N LYS A 97 8.41 27.49 -3.69
CA LYS A 97 9.74 27.20 -3.14
C LYS A 97 9.69 26.40 -1.82
N LEU A 98 8.68 25.54 -1.69
CA LEU A 98 8.55 24.67 -0.53
C LEU A 98 9.70 23.66 -0.52
N ASN A 99 10.51 23.73 0.52
CA ASN A 99 11.67 22.84 0.69
C ASN A 99 11.27 21.45 1.19
N VAL A 100 10.02 21.30 1.66
CA VAL A 100 9.48 20.07 2.23
C VAL A 100 8.48 19.45 1.24
N PRO A 101 8.62 18.17 0.88
CA PRO A 101 7.65 17.49 0.02
C PRO A 101 6.28 17.40 0.71
N VAL A 102 5.22 17.68 -0.05
CA VAL A 102 3.85 17.62 0.48
C VAL A 102 3.43 16.16 0.72
N PRO A 103 2.87 15.82 1.90
CA PRO A 103 2.47 14.45 2.23
C PRO A 103 1.12 14.09 1.58
N PHE A 104 1.10 13.89 0.27
CA PHE A 104 -0.10 13.53 -0.49
C PHE A 104 -0.80 12.26 0.01
N GLU A 105 -0.03 11.31 0.54
CA GLU A 105 -0.56 10.06 1.12
C GLU A 105 -1.52 10.33 2.28
N LEU A 106 -1.16 11.25 3.18
CA LEU A 106 -1.97 11.61 4.34
C LEU A 106 -3.24 12.36 3.90
N ILE A 107 -3.11 13.30 2.97
CA ILE A 107 -4.25 14.06 2.44
C ILE A 107 -5.26 13.10 1.80
N MET A 108 -4.78 12.20 0.94
CA MET A 108 -5.61 11.20 0.29
C MET A 108 -6.30 10.28 1.31
N LEU A 109 -5.57 9.83 2.34
CA LEU A 109 -6.14 9.00 3.41
C LEU A 109 -7.27 9.71 4.17
N ILE A 110 -7.09 10.98 4.55
CA ILE A 110 -8.11 11.77 5.27
C ILE A 110 -9.34 11.97 4.38
N THR A 111 -9.14 12.34 3.12
CA THR A 111 -10.25 12.54 2.17
C THR A 111 -11.01 11.24 1.89
N GLY A 112 -10.31 10.14 1.66
CA GLY A 112 -10.90 8.83 1.41
C GLY A 112 -11.68 8.31 2.62
N ALA A 113 -11.17 8.47 3.84
CA ALA A 113 -11.88 8.11 5.07
C ALA A 113 -13.17 8.94 5.24
N THR A 114 -13.11 10.24 4.93
CA THR A 114 -14.27 11.13 5.00
C THR A 114 -15.34 10.72 3.98
N ILE A 115 -14.95 10.49 2.73
CA ILE A 115 -15.86 10.05 1.65
C ILE A 115 -16.48 8.68 1.99
N SER A 116 -15.68 7.75 2.52
CA SER A 116 -16.13 6.42 2.93
C SER A 116 -17.23 6.48 3.99
N ASN A 117 -17.11 7.39 4.96
CA ASN A 117 -18.12 7.60 5.98
C ASN A 117 -19.40 8.26 5.42
N LEU A 118 -19.25 9.22 4.51
CA LEU A 118 -20.38 9.93 3.90
C LEU A 118 -21.21 9.03 2.96
N MET A 119 -20.57 8.15 2.21
CA MET A 119 -21.23 7.29 1.22
C MET A 119 -21.62 5.90 1.76
N ASP A 120 -21.32 5.62 3.02
CA ASP A 120 -21.47 4.32 3.67
C ASP A 120 -21.03 3.14 2.77
N PHE A 121 -19.73 3.12 2.48
CA PHE A 121 -19.11 2.11 1.63
C PHE A 121 -19.27 0.67 2.15
N ARG A 122 -19.44 0.51 3.46
CA ARG A 122 -19.65 -0.78 4.08
C ARG A 122 -21.08 -1.28 3.86
N GLY A 123 -22.08 -0.45 4.12
CA GLY A 123 -23.49 -0.82 4.00
C GLY A 123 -23.96 -0.94 2.55
N ASN A 124 -23.63 0.03 1.71
CA ASN A 124 -24.18 0.14 0.35
C ASN A 124 -23.43 -0.69 -0.70
N TYR A 125 -22.11 -0.87 -0.53
CA TYR A 125 -21.24 -1.41 -1.58
C TYR A 125 -20.47 -2.66 -1.15
N GLY A 126 -20.71 -3.15 0.08
CA GLY A 126 -20.03 -4.33 0.62
C GLY A 126 -18.50 -4.21 0.63
N MET A 127 -17.97 -2.99 0.67
CA MET A 127 -16.53 -2.76 0.67
C MET A 127 -15.94 -3.05 2.04
N LEU A 128 -14.70 -3.55 2.05
CA LEU A 128 -13.93 -3.76 3.27
C LEU A 128 -13.43 -2.40 3.78
N VAL A 129 -14.11 -1.85 4.78
CA VAL A 129 -13.71 -0.61 5.46
C VAL A 129 -12.92 -0.93 6.72
N VAL A 130 -11.90 -0.12 7.03
CA VAL A 130 -11.15 -0.21 8.29
C VAL A 130 -12.12 0.02 9.44
N GLY A 131 -12.23 -0.96 10.33
CA GLY A 131 -13.13 -0.91 11.48
C GLY A 131 -12.65 0.05 12.58
N THR A 132 -13.23 -0.08 13.76
CA THR A 132 -12.85 0.71 14.92
C THR A 132 -11.38 0.49 15.28
N LEU A 133 -10.61 1.56 15.27
CA LEU A 133 -9.25 1.56 15.80
C LEU A 133 -9.35 1.50 17.33
N PRO A 134 -8.66 0.56 18.00
CA PRO A 134 -8.58 0.60 19.45
C PRO A 134 -7.87 1.88 19.86
N SER A 135 -8.55 2.73 20.64
CA SER A 135 -7.92 3.87 21.30
C SER A 135 -6.89 3.33 22.29
N GLN A 136 -5.61 3.50 21.96
CA GLN A 136 -4.50 3.27 22.88
C GLN A 136 -4.62 4.19 24.10
#